data_AF-A0A2I1IG94-F1
#
_entry.id   AF-A0A2I1IG94-F1
#
_cell.length_a   1.000
_cell.length_b   1.000
_cell.length_c   1.000
_cell.angle_alpha   90.00
_cell.angle_beta   90.00
_cell.angle_gamma   90.00
#
_symmetry.space_group_name_H-M   'P 1'
#
loop_
_entity.id
_entity.type
_entity.pdbx_description
1 polymer ?
#
loop_
_entity_poly.entity_id
_entity_poly.type
_entity_poly.pdbx_seq_one_letter_code
_entity_poly.pdbx_strand_id
1 'polypeptide(L)'
;MSATTNPTRVVTGEVRLSYANIFEAKSIQGGKPKYSVALIIPKSDTETLAKIELALDTAIDAGTAKFGGKRPIKVALKLPLRDGEPLGGSRISAEADFGGFTTASDDFLNKKNGLAA
;
A
#
# COMPACT_ATOMS: atom_id res chain seq x y z
N MET A 1 6.00 17.88 -24.30
CA MET A 1 6.40 17.42 -22.96
C MET A 1 6.88 15.99 -23.08
N SER A 2 8.16 15.79 -23.39
CA SER A 2 8.75 14.46 -23.57
C SER A 2 8.92 13.84 -22.19
N ALA A 3 7.88 13.16 -21.70
CA ALA A 3 8.00 12.39 -20.48
C ALA A 3 9.08 11.33 -20.73
N THR A 4 10.22 11.45 -20.04
CA THR A 4 11.21 10.40 -19.94
C THR A 4 10.56 9.24 -19.21
N THR A 5 9.81 8.40 -19.94
CA THR A 5 9.07 7.26 -19.42
C THR A 5 10.10 6.21 -19.02
N ASN A 6 10.61 6.29 -17.80
CA ASN A 6 11.42 5.23 -17.24
C ASN A 6 10.53 3.98 -17.17
N PRO A 7 10.79 2.94 -17.95
CA PRO A 7 9.84 1.84 -18.14
C PRO A 7 9.68 0.97 -16.90
N THR A 8 10.57 1.11 -15.91
CA THR A 8 10.48 0.40 -14.62
C THR A 8 9.90 1.26 -13.50
N ARG A 9 9.55 2.53 -13.77
CA ARG A 9 8.91 3.42 -12.80
C ARG A 9 7.40 3.28 -12.87
N VAL A 10 6.79 2.92 -11.74
CA VAL A 10 5.34 2.90 -11.58
C VAL A 10 4.93 4.01 -10.61
N VAL A 11 3.90 4.76 -10.97
CA VAL A 11 3.21 5.70 -10.08
C VAL A 11 1.86 5.07 -9.75
N THR A 12 1.63 4.81 -8.47
CA THR A 12 0.39 4.21 -7.97
C THR A 12 -0.69 5.28 -7.78
N GLY A 13 -1.95 4.85 -7.78
CA GLY A 13 -3.07 5.67 -7.30
C GLY A 13 -3.15 5.71 -5.77
N GLU A 14 -4.37 5.68 -5.24
CA GLU A 14 -4.62 5.61 -3.79
C GLU A 14 -4.23 4.24 -3.23
N VAL A 15 -3.33 4.27 -2.25
CA VAL A 15 -2.78 3.08 -1.59
C VAL A 15 -2.63 3.34 -0.09
N ARG A 16 -2.63 2.28 0.72
CA ARG A 16 -2.40 2.40 2.15
C ARG A 16 -0.93 2.16 2.47
N LEU A 17 -0.33 3.08 3.21
CA LEU A 17 1.04 2.93 3.70
C LEU A 17 1.04 2.19 5.03
N SER A 18 1.90 1.18 5.16
CA SER A 18 2.16 0.46 6.40
C SER A 18 3.65 0.52 6.73
N TYR A 19 4.01 0.56 8.01
CA TYR A 19 5.38 0.70 8.50
C TYR A 19 6.16 1.84 7.81
N ALA A 20 5.54 3.03 7.72
CA ALA A 20 6.08 4.18 7.00
C ALA A 20 7.26 4.83 7.75
N ASN A 21 8.48 4.49 7.34
CA ASN A 21 9.72 5.14 7.78
C ASN A 21 10.13 6.17 6.72
N ILE A 22 9.33 7.24 6.59
CA ILE A 22 9.52 8.28 5.55
C ILE A 22 10.19 9.55 6.06
N PHE A 23 10.01 9.86 7.35
CA PHE A 23 10.59 11.06 7.96
C PHE A 23 11.98 10.80 8.53
N GLU A 24 12.21 9.59 9.05
CA GLU A 24 13.49 9.17 9.62
C GLU A 24 13.86 7.77 9.11
N ALA A 25 15.13 7.60 8.76
CA ALA A 25 15.64 6.33 8.30
C ALA A 25 15.72 5.34 9.47
N LYS A 26 15.13 4.15 9.30
CA LYS A 26 15.12 3.12 10.34
C LYS A 26 15.98 1.93 9.92
N SER A 27 16.73 1.37 10.87
CA SER A 27 17.38 0.07 10.67
C SER A 27 16.35 -1.04 10.89
N ILE A 28 16.22 -1.92 9.89
CA ILE A 28 15.40 -3.13 9.99
C ILE A 28 16.38 -4.31 10.09
N GLN A 29 16.24 -5.11 11.15
CA GLN A 29 17.07 -6.32 11.40
C GLN A 29 18.59 -6.06 11.40
N GLY A 30 19.02 -4.92 11.94
CA GLY A 30 20.46 -4.58 12.05
C GLY A 30 21.11 -4.14 10.75
N GLY A 31 20.33 -3.93 9.67
CA GLY A 31 20.83 -3.38 8.42
C GLY A 31 21.15 -1.88 8.48
N LYS A 32 21.78 -1.35 7.42
CA LYS A 32 21.97 0.11 7.28
C LYS A 32 20.61 0.83 7.35
N PRO A 33 20.47 1.95 8.10
CA PRO A 33 19.23 2.71 8.15
C PRO A 33 18.77 3.14 6.75
N LYS A 34 17.50 2.89 6.45
CA LYS A 34 16.89 3.24 5.16
C LYS A 34 15.49 3.80 5.36
N TYR A 35 15.12 4.73 4.49
CA TYR A 35 13.71 5.09 4.30
C TYR A 35 13.00 3.93 3.64
N SER A 36 11.86 3.53 4.19
CA SER A 36 11.14 2.35 3.73
C SER A 36 9.66 2.46 4.08
N VAL A 37 8.84 1.82 3.26
CA VAL A 37 7.41 1.72 3.47
C VAL A 37 6.91 0.42 2.84
N ALA A 38 5.92 -0.21 3.46
CA ALA A 38 5.15 -1.28 2.86
C ALA A 38 3.89 -0.67 2.22
N LEU A 39 3.78 -0.75 0.89
CA LEU A 39 2.62 -0.27 0.15
C LEU A 39 1.60 -1.39 0.05
N ILE A 40 0.38 -1.13 0.53
CA ILE A 40 -0.77 -2.02 0.39
C ILE A 40 -1.63 -1.49 -0.76
N ILE A 41 -1.66 -2.26 -1.84
CA ILE A 41 -2.43 -1.95 -3.06
C ILE A 41 -3.76 -2.71 -2.97
N PRO A 42 -4.92 -2.03 -3.12
CA PRO A 42 -6.20 -2.70 -3.19
C PRO A 42 -6.25 -3.70 -4.36
N LYS A 43 -6.79 -4.91 -4.14
CA LYS A 43 -6.93 -5.93 -5.21
C LYS A 43 -7.83 -5.46 -6.37
N SER A 44 -8.68 -4.48 -6.13
CA SER A 44 -9.52 -3.84 -7.16
C SER A 44 -8.75 -2.93 -8.11
N ASP A 45 -7.57 -2.43 -7.74
CA ASP A 45 -6.73 -1.59 -8.61
C ASP A 45 -5.90 -2.45 -9.57
N THR A 46 -6.60 -3.04 -10.55
CA THR A 46 -6.00 -3.90 -11.57
C THR A 46 -5.06 -3.13 -12.50
N GLU A 47 -5.29 -1.83 -12.69
CA GLU A 47 -4.45 -1.00 -13.55
C GLU A 47 -3.04 -0.84 -12.96
N THR A 48 -2.94 -0.54 -11.67
CA THR A 48 -1.65 -0.43 -11.00
C THR A 48 -0.94 -1.78 -10.96
N LEU A 49 -1.66 -2.88 -10.70
CA LEU A 49 -1.08 -4.23 -10.72
C LEU A 49 -0.49 -4.58 -12.10
N ALA A 50 -1.23 -4.34 -13.18
CA ALA A 50 -0.75 -4.58 -14.54
C ALA A 50 0.50 -3.74 -14.86
N LYS A 51 0.56 -2.48 -14.42
CA LYS A 51 1.74 -1.61 -14.58
C LYS A 51 2.95 -2.16 -13.81
N ILE A 52 2.75 -2.70 -12.61
CA ILE A 52 3.84 -3.31 -11.81
C ILE A 52 4.37 -4.57 -12.48
N GLU A 53 3.49 -5.43 -12.98
CA GLU A 53 3.88 -6.65 -13.70
C GLU A 53 4.68 -6.32 -14.97
N LEU A 54 4.23 -5.34 -15.75
CA LEU A 54 4.93 -4.87 -16.94
C LEU A 54 6.30 -4.25 -16.61
N ALA A 55 6.38 -3.43 -15.56
CA ALA A 55 7.62 -2.84 -15.09
C ALA A 55 8.62 -3.91 -14.62
N LEU A 56 8.13 -4.96 -13.96
CA LEU A 56 8.94 -6.10 -13.53
C LEU A 56 9.50 -6.87 -14.73
N ASP A 57 8.69 -7.14 -15.75
CA ASP A 57 9.16 -7.79 -16.98
C ASP A 57 10.23 -6.97 -17.68
N THR A 58 10.01 -5.67 -17.79
CA THR A 58 10.99 -4.76 -18.40
C THR A 58 12.30 -4.72 -17.59
N ALA A 59 12.22 -4.80 -16.26
CA ALA A 59 13.40 -4.88 -15.39
C ALA A 59 14.17 -6.20 -15.56
N ILE A 60 13.46 -7.33 -15.72
CA ILE A 60 14.07 -8.65 -15.98
C ILE A 60 14.77 -8.65 -17.34
N ASP A 61 14.16 -8.08 -18.37
CA ASP A 61 14.74 -8.00 -19.71
C ASP A 61 15.97 -7.08 -19.72
N ALA A 62 15.89 -5.92 -19.07
CA ALA A 62 17.03 -5.02 -18.91
C ALA A 62 18.18 -5.67 -18.10
N GLY A 63 17.85 -6.51 -17.11
CA GLY A 63 18.84 -7.28 -16.35
C GLY A 63 19.50 -8.37 -17.20
N THR A 64 18.71 -9.13 -17.95
CA THR A 64 19.20 -10.20 -18.84
C THR A 64 20.12 -9.63 -19.93
N ALA A 65 19.79 -8.47 -20.49
CA ALA A 65 20.63 -7.77 -21.46
C ALA A 65 21.99 -7.33 -20.88
N LYS A 66 22.05 -7.01 -19.58
CA LYS A 66 23.29 -6.55 -18.90
C LYS A 66 24.18 -7.69 -18.42
N PHE A 67 23.59 -8.77 -17.92
CA PHE A 67 24.34 -9.88 -17.31
C PHE A 67 24.47 -11.09 -18.23
N GLY A 68 23.79 -11.10 -19.39
CA GLY A 68 23.74 -12.23 -20.31
C GLY A 68 23.00 -13.44 -19.75
N GLY A 69 22.80 -14.46 -20.58
CA GLY A 69 22.21 -15.74 -20.16
C GLY A 69 20.71 -15.88 -20.44
N LYS A 70 20.11 -16.96 -19.92
CA LYS A 70 18.69 -17.29 -20.13
C LYS A 70 17.80 -16.45 -19.20
N ARG A 71 16.64 -16.01 -19.70
CA ARG A 71 15.65 -15.27 -18.89
C ARG A 71 15.31 -16.08 -17.63
N PRO A 72 15.56 -15.55 -16.43
CA PRO A 72 15.25 -16.24 -15.19
C PRO A 72 13.74 -16.48 -15.05
N ILE A 73 13.36 -17.66 -14.53
CA ILE A 73 11.97 -18.02 -14.29
C ILE A 73 11.41 -17.12 -13.17
N LYS A 74 10.30 -16.41 -13.42
CA LYS A 74 9.69 -15.46 -12.47
C LYS A 74 9.47 -16.06 -11.07
N VAL A 75 9.09 -17.34 -11.01
CA VAL A 75 8.82 -18.08 -9.76
C VAL A 75 10.09 -18.30 -8.91
N ALA A 76 11.26 -18.38 -9.54
CA ALA A 76 12.53 -18.57 -8.84
C ALA A 76 13.10 -17.25 -8.29
N LEU A 77 12.59 -16.10 -8.75
CA LEU A 77 13.05 -14.78 -8.32
C LEU A 77 12.28 -14.30 -7.10
N LYS A 78 12.97 -13.64 -6.18
CA LYS A 78 12.32 -12.91 -5.09
C LYS A 78 11.65 -11.67 -5.67
N LEU A 79 10.34 -11.77 -5.94
CA LEU A 79 9.56 -10.68 -6.47
C LEU A 79 9.22 -9.64 -5.37
N PRO A 80 9.14 -8.35 -5.75
CA PRO A 80 8.74 -7.28 -4.84
C PRO A 80 7.23 -7.30 -4.54
N LEU A 81 6.40 -7.73 -5.50
CA LEU A 81 4.95 -7.87 -5.32
C LEU A 81 4.65 -9.14 -4.53
N ARG A 82 3.87 -9.00 -3.45
CA ARG A 82 3.43 -10.11 -2.58
C ARG A 82 1.92 -10.13 -2.53
N ASP A 83 1.34 -11.32 -2.57
CA ASP A 83 -0.10 -11.49 -2.39
C ASP A 83 -0.43 -11.36 -0.90
N GLY A 84 -1.16 -10.30 -0.56
CA GLY A 84 -1.70 -10.12 0.77
C GLY A 84 -3.06 -10.80 0.84
N GLU A 85 -3.17 -11.83 1.67
CA GLU A 85 -4.48 -12.33 2.09
C GLU A 85 -5.12 -11.36 3.10
N PRO A 86 -6.45 -11.17 3.06
CA PRO A 86 -7.14 -10.49 4.14
C PRO A 86 -6.79 -11.19 5.46
N LEU A 87 -6.38 -10.44 6.49
CA LEU A 87 -5.93 -10.98 7.78
C LEU A 87 -7.06 -11.62 8.63
N GLY A 88 -8.05 -12.24 8.01
CA GLY A 88 -9.13 -12.98 8.70
C GLY A 88 -10.13 -12.11 9.48
N GLY A 89 -9.99 -10.78 9.44
CA GLY A 89 -11.00 -9.86 9.94
C GLY A 89 -11.73 -9.20 8.77
N SER A 90 -13.06 -9.21 8.77
CA SER A 90 -13.92 -8.39 7.88
C SER A 90 -13.75 -6.87 8.10
N ARG A 91 -12.61 -6.43 8.62
CA ARG A 91 -12.32 -5.08 9.07
C ARG A 91 -10.97 -4.70 8.50
N ILE A 92 -11.01 -4.10 7.33
CA ILE A 92 -9.82 -3.72 6.56
C ILE A 92 -9.15 -2.49 7.21
N SER A 93 -9.79 -1.86 8.20
CA SER A 93 -9.62 -0.44 8.43
C SER A 93 -10.07 -0.09 9.86
N ALA A 94 -9.20 0.59 10.63
CA ALA A 94 -9.42 0.92 12.05
C ALA A 94 -10.44 2.06 12.21
N GLU A 95 -10.74 2.77 11.13
CA GLU A 95 -11.81 3.79 11.08
C GLU A 95 -13.19 3.16 11.28
N ALA A 96 -13.36 1.87 10.98
CA ALA A 96 -14.61 1.15 11.25
C ALA A 96 -14.94 1.01 12.75
N ASP A 97 -13.96 1.20 13.64
CA ASP A 97 -14.15 1.17 15.11
C ASP A 97 -14.50 2.56 15.69
N PHE A 98 -14.28 3.64 14.94
CA PHE A 98 -14.84 4.95 15.28
C PHE A 98 -16.27 5.01 14.77
N GLY A 99 -17.16 4.27 15.44
CA GLY A 99 -18.60 4.35 15.23
C GLY A 99 -19.01 5.82 15.09
N GLY A 100 -19.58 6.14 13.93
CA GLY A 100 -19.83 7.50 13.52
C GLY A 100 -20.51 8.30 14.63
N PHE A 101 -19.90 9.42 15.00
CA PHE A 101 -20.60 10.50 15.68
C PHE A 101 -21.56 11.12 14.64
N THR A 102 -22.58 10.37 14.25
CA THR A 102 -23.59 10.81 13.30
C THR A 102 -24.68 11.53 14.06
N THR A 103 -24.64 12.85 13.90
CA THR A 103 -25.68 13.84 14.15
C THR A 103 -25.98 14.18 15.61
N ALA A 104 -26.12 15.49 15.82
CA ALA A 104 -26.22 16.25 17.07
C ALA A 104 -27.44 15.94 17.97
N SER A 105 -28.00 14.72 17.94
CA SER A 105 -29.13 14.33 18.80
C SER A 105 -28.71 13.73 20.14
N ASP A 106 -27.43 13.38 20.33
CA ASP A 106 -26.95 12.69 21.53
C ASP A 106 -26.20 13.62 22.51
N ASP A 107 -26.61 14.89 22.58
CA ASP A 107 -26.18 15.81 23.63
C ASP A 107 -26.80 15.37 24.98
N PHE A 108 -26.03 14.57 25.72
CA PHE A 108 -26.29 14.11 27.09
C PHE A 108 -26.73 15.24 28.05
N LEU A 109 -26.44 16.49 27.71
CA LEU A 109 -26.74 17.69 28.51
C LEU A 109 -28.15 18.26 28.32
N ASN A 110 -28.92 17.86 27.29
CA ASN A 110 -30.25 18.44 27.04
C ASN A 110 -31.44 17.55 27.46
N LYS A 111 -31.18 16.41 28.11
CA LYS A 111 -32.24 15.45 28.50
C LYS A 111 -32.90 15.75 29.87
N LYS A 112 -32.48 16.79 30.58
CA LYS A 112 -32.85 17.03 32.00
C LYS A 112 -33.94 18.08 32.26
N ASN A 113 -34.57 18.67 31.25
CA ASN A 113 -35.60 19.70 31.47
C ASN A 113 -36.96 19.35 30.83
N GLY A 114 -37.45 18.14 31.10
CA GLY A 114 -38.75 17.68 30.58
C GLY A 114 -39.51 16.79 31.56
N LEU A 115 -39.67 17.21 32.81
CA LEU A 115 -40.70 16.66 33.70
C LEU A 115 -41.07 17.67 34.80
N ALA A 116 -42.39 17.89 34.95
CA ALA A 116 -43.11 18.60 36.01
C ALA A 116 -43.29 20.13 35.88
N ALA A 117 -44.37 20.54 35.19
CA ALA A 117 -45.54 21.23 35.76
C ALA A 117 -46.58 21.45 34.66
#